data_AF-A0A1A2D3I7-F1
#
_entry.id   AF-A0A1A2D3I7-F1
#
_cell.length_a   1.000
_cell.length_b   1.000
_cell.length_c   1.000
_cell.angle_alpha   90.00
_cell.angle_beta   90.00
_cell.angle_gamma   90.00
#
_symmetry.space_group_name_H-M   'P 1'
#
loop_
_entity.id
_entity.type
_entity.pdbx_description
1 polymer ?
#
loop_
_entity_poly.entity_id
_entity_poly.type
_entity_poly.pdbx_seq_one_letter_code
_entity_poly.pdbx_strand_id
1 'polypeptide(L)'
;MTSIQERLTAIEQELLPQEYHTAKKVAEETRRLITTPPSLPSAAQELDPFTIGEIREEWIDAQIDRKDAEARLERRRGVLIALASQAQGQAAAVSRSIRNEVLAGFHRELERLLDDAAEVVAELGDVSSAQEAIASDRGPAWKRLCELADDYATLRRFQLARIDDDIVTRSKPTAGGEEHASDLYIRNLDDVWREWRTGGARNGVTVTNVRGPAPRYEPWPASQPLLLRWLVTSPAEPWVPTPEQLQQHWADRQQRANPQPTTLSPPTERGDRLKNVTHVFARTAKTIESAKNATAGGF
;
A
#
# COMPACT_ATOMS: atom_id res chain seq x y z
N MET A 1 15.79 3.60 22.18
CA MET A 1 15.54 2.82 20.95
C MET A 1 14.34 3.46 20.26
N THR A 2 14.44 3.77 18.97
CA THR A 2 13.31 4.30 18.17
C THR A 2 12.30 3.18 17.96
N SER A 3 11.01 3.43 18.21
CA SER A 3 9.94 2.43 18.03
C SER A 3 9.79 2.00 16.56
N ILE A 4 9.27 0.79 16.30
CA ILE A 4 8.98 0.36 14.91
C ILE A 4 8.04 1.34 14.20
N GLN A 5 7.06 1.90 14.92
CA GLN A 5 6.09 2.85 14.35
C GLN A 5 6.79 4.12 13.85
N GLU A 6 7.75 4.65 14.61
CA GLU A 6 8.54 5.82 14.20
C GLU A 6 9.41 5.50 12.98
N ARG A 7 10.03 4.31 12.92
CA ARG A 7 10.84 3.90 11.77
C ARG A 7 10.00 3.71 10.49
N LEU A 8 8.85 3.05 10.59
CA LEU A 8 7.92 2.89 9.46
C LEU A 8 7.37 4.23 8.98
N THR A 9 7.04 5.14 9.91
CA THR A 9 6.62 6.51 9.58
C THR A 9 7.74 7.28 8.90
N ALA A 10 8.98 7.14 9.36
CA ALA A 10 10.14 7.79 8.77
C ALA A 10 10.39 7.32 7.33
N ILE A 11 10.29 6.01 7.05
CA ILE A 11 10.39 5.45 5.69
C ILE A 11 9.37 6.12 4.76
N GLU A 12 8.12 6.25 5.21
CA GLU A 12 7.09 6.90 4.41
C GLU A 12 7.40 8.39 4.19
N GLN A 13 7.76 9.14 5.23
CA GLN A 13 8.06 10.58 5.11
C GLN A 13 9.28 10.87 4.24
N GLU A 14 10.32 10.03 4.30
CA GLU A 14 11.54 10.20 3.50
C GLU A 14 11.27 9.99 2.00
N LEU A 15 10.34 9.09 1.66
CA LEU A 15 10.00 8.77 0.27
C LEU A 15 8.96 9.72 -0.33
N LEU A 16 8.27 10.53 0.48
CA LEU A 16 7.26 11.47 -0.01
C LEU A 16 7.93 12.65 -0.74
N PRO A 17 7.61 12.88 -2.02
CA PRO A 17 8.23 13.96 -2.78
C PRO A 17 7.57 15.31 -2.44
N GLN A 18 8.23 16.42 -2.81
CA GLN A 18 7.79 17.77 -2.48
C GLN A 18 6.36 18.09 -2.98
N GLU A 19 5.96 17.48 -4.10
CA GLU A 19 4.63 17.61 -4.70
C GLU A 19 3.54 17.12 -3.75
N TYR A 20 3.78 16.07 -2.97
CA TYR A 20 2.84 15.59 -1.97
C TYR A 20 2.58 16.63 -0.89
N HIS A 21 3.65 17.18 -0.31
CA HIS A 21 3.54 18.19 0.76
C HIS A 21 2.90 19.47 0.25
N THR A 22 3.21 19.86 -0.98
CA THR A 22 2.57 21.01 -1.64
C THR A 22 1.07 20.78 -1.78
N ALA A 23 0.66 19.62 -2.29
CA ALA A 23 -0.75 19.27 -2.44
C ALA A 23 -1.49 19.20 -1.08
N LYS A 24 -0.88 18.63 -0.04
CA LYS A 24 -1.43 18.61 1.32
C LYS A 24 -1.62 20.01 1.89
N LYS A 25 -0.61 20.89 1.76
CA LYS A 25 -0.69 22.28 2.20
C LYS A 25 -1.81 23.05 1.50
N VAL A 26 -1.99 22.85 0.19
CA VAL A 26 -3.11 23.45 -0.56
C VAL A 26 -4.46 22.93 -0.05
N ALA A 27 -4.59 21.63 0.20
CA ALA A 27 -5.81 21.03 0.74
C ALA A 27 -6.15 21.55 2.16
N GLU A 28 -5.15 21.74 3.01
CA GLU A 28 -5.33 22.28 4.36
C GLU A 28 -5.73 23.76 4.32
N GLU A 29 -5.03 24.56 3.51
CA GLU A 29 -5.30 25.98 3.35
C GLU A 29 -6.71 26.22 2.79
N THR A 30 -7.11 25.46 1.78
CA THR A 30 -8.48 25.54 1.22
C THR A 30 -9.54 25.15 2.25
N ARG A 31 -9.33 24.09 3.04
CA ARG A 31 -10.23 23.74 4.16
C ARG A 31 -10.34 24.87 5.18
N ARG A 32 -9.22 25.50 5.55
CA ARG A 32 -9.19 26.66 6.44
C ARG A 32 -10.00 27.83 5.89
N LEU A 33 -9.87 28.12 4.60
CA LEU A 33 -10.62 29.21 3.93
C LEU A 33 -12.12 28.92 3.77
N ILE A 34 -12.52 27.64 3.76
CA ILE A 34 -13.93 27.22 3.78
C ILE A 34 -14.53 27.42 5.17
N THR A 35 -13.80 27.06 6.23
CA THR A 35 -14.28 27.19 7.61
C THR A 35 -14.25 28.62 8.14
N THR A 36 -13.43 29.48 7.52
CA THR A 36 -13.30 30.91 7.86
C THR A 36 -13.75 31.78 6.69
N PRO A 37 -15.05 31.80 6.34
CA PRO A 37 -15.53 32.65 5.26
C PRO A 37 -15.39 34.13 5.64
N PRO A 38 -15.12 35.02 4.67
CA PRO A 38 -15.14 36.45 4.92
C PRO A 38 -16.55 36.89 5.34
N SER A 39 -16.62 37.92 6.18
CA SER A 39 -17.89 38.48 6.63
C SER A 39 -18.68 39.06 5.46
N LEU A 40 -20.00 38.84 5.46
CA LEU A 40 -20.91 39.54 4.56
C LEU A 40 -20.97 41.02 4.95
N PRO A 41 -21.17 41.93 3.97
CA PRO A 41 -21.50 43.31 4.28
C PRO A 41 -22.74 43.34 5.18
N SER A 42 -22.70 44.15 6.24
CA SER A 42 -23.85 44.31 7.14
C SER A 42 -25.00 44.91 6.35
N ALA A 43 -26.19 44.31 6.42
CA ALA A 43 -27.38 44.97 5.91
C ALA A 43 -27.58 46.27 6.69
N ALA A 44 -28.02 47.33 6.01
CA ALA A 44 -28.44 48.57 6.64
C ALA A 44 -29.72 48.33 7.45
N GLN A 45 -29.59 47.71 8.62
CA GLN A 45 -30.70 47.42 9.54
C GLN A 45 -31.42 48.71 9.96
N GLU A 46 -30.71 49.83 9.96
CA GLU A 46 -31.25 51.17 10.22
C GLU A 46 -32.21 51.66 9.13
N LEU A 47 -32.17 51.08 7.92
CA LEU A 47 -33.01 51.42 6.78
C LEU A 47 -34.14 50.39 6.55
N ASP A 48 -34.44 49.52 7.52
CA ASP A 48 -35.46 48.49 7.39
C ASP A 48 -36.86 49.11 7.14
N PRO A 49 -37.51 48.85 5.99
CA PRO A 49 -38.83 49.39 5.63
C PRO A 49 -39.92 49.11 6.67
N PHE A 50 -39.81 48.03 7.44
CA PHE A 50 -40.77 47.72 8.50
C PHE A 50 -40.58 48.59 9.75
N THR A 51 -39.40 49.18 9.92
CA THR A 51 -39.08 50.10 11.02
C THR A 51 -39.37 51.55 10.61
N ILE A 52 -38.98 51.94 9.39
CA ILE A 52 -39.12 53.32 8.91
C ILE A 52 -40.47 53.60 8.24
N GLY A 53 -41.23 52.57 7.86
CA GLY A 53 -42.56 52.70 7.24
C GLY A 53 -42.56 53.07 5.77
N GLU A 54 -41.40 53.13 5.12
CA GLU A 54 -41.23 53.44 3.70
C GLU A 54 -40.11 52.59 3.08
N ILE A 55 -40.19 52.34 1.76
CA ILE A 55 -39.12 51.66 1.01
C ILE A 55 -38.22 52.72 0.39
N ARG A 56 -36.95 52.73 0.78
CA ARG A 56 -35.93 53.64 0.27
C ARG A 56 -35.04 52.95 -0.77
N GLU A 57 -34.56 53.68 -1.76
CA GLU A 57 -33.67 53.15 -2.80
C GLU A 57 -32.36 52.62 -2.17
N GLU A 58 -31.84 53.31 -1.15
CA GLU A 58 -30.63 52.91 -0.44
C GLU A 58 -30.79 51.56 0.28
N TRP A 59 -32.02 51.24 0.73
CA TRP A 59 -32.30 49.92 1.29
C TRP A 59 -32.33 48.84 0.20
N ILE A 60 -32.94 49.14 -0.97
CA ILE A 60 -32.97 48.22 -2.12
C ILE A 60 -31.54 47.91 -2.57
N ASP A 61 -30.70 48.93 -2.75
CA ASP A 61 -29.30 48.79 -3.14
C ASP A 61 -28.52 47.94 -2.12
N ALA A 62 -28.70 48.20 -0.82
CA ALA A 62 -28.07 47.40 0.23
C ALA A 62 -28.51 45.91 0.22
N GLN A 63 -29.78 45.62 -0.14
CA GLN A 63 -30.24 44.25 -0.30
C GLN A 63 -29.64 43.59 -1.56
N ILE A 64 -29.53 44.32 -2.67
CA ILE A 64 -28.89 43.84 -3.90
C ILE A 64 -27.42 43.51 -3.63
N ASP A 65 -26.67 44.43 -3.04
CA ASP A 65 -25.25 44.25 -2.71
C ASP A 65 -25.03 43.05 -1.78
N ARG A 66 -25.91 42.89 -0.78
CA ARG A 66 -25.86 41.73 0.11
C ARG A 66 -26.10 40.43 -0.66
N LYS A 67 -27.10 40.38 -1.55
CA LYS A 67 -27.41 39.18 -2.35
C LYS A 67 -26.26 38.83 -3.30
N ASP A 68 -25.64 39.84 -3.91
CA ASP A 68 -24.46 39.66 -4.75
C ASP A 68 -23.25 39.17 -3.96
N ALA A 69 -23.04 39.69 -2.75
CA ALA A 69 -22.02 39.20 -1.83
C ALA A 69 -22.27 37.74 -1.45
N GLU A 70 -23.50 37.38 -1.06
CA GLU A 70 -23.91 35.99 -0.77
C GLU A 70 -23.61 35.06 -1.97
N ALA A 71 -24.02 35.44 -3.18
CA ALA A 71 -23.77 34.66 -4.40
C ALA A 71 -22.29 34.55 -4.77
N ARG A 72 -21.49 35.60 -4.50
CA ARG A 72 -20.02 35.56 -4.68
C ARG A 72 -19.37 34.62 -3.66
N LEU A 73 -19.80 34.64 -2.41
CA LEU A 73 -19.28 33.74 -1.38
C LEU A 73 -19.60 32.28 -1.68
N GLU A 74 -20.82 31.99 -2.15
CA GLU A 74 -21.20 30.62 -2.50
C GLU A 74 -20.37 30.10 -3.69
N ARG A 75 -20.20 30.91 -4.75
CA ARG A 75 -19.31 30.55 -5.86
C ARG A 75 -17.87 30.33 -5.41
N ARG A 76 -17.34 31.22 -4.55
CA ARG A 76 -15.99 31.07 -3.96
C ARG A 76 -15.88 29.76 -3.17
N ARG A 77 -16.88 29.43 -2.35
CA ARG A 77 -16.93 28.18 -1.58
C ARG A 77 -16.90 26.97 -2.50
N GLY A 78 -17.70 26.96 -3.57
CA GLY A 78 -17.70 25.90 -4.59
C GLY A 78 -16.32 25.68 -5.20
N VAL A 79 -15.62 26.76 -5.57
CA VAL A 79 -14.23 26.68 -6.10
C VAL A 79 -13.27 26.11 -5.06
N LEU A 80 -13.35 26.55 -3.80
CA LEU A 80 -12.48 26.05 -2.73
C LEU A 80 -12.71 24.55 -2.44
N ILE A 81 -13.96 24.08 -2.47
CA ILE A 81 -14.30 22.65 -2.31
C ILE A 81 -13.69 21.82 -3.44
N ALA A 82 -13.85 22.28 -4.69
CA ALA A 82 -13.27 21.61 -5.86
C ALA A 82 -11.74 21.55 -5.78
N LEU A 83 -11.08 22.65 -5.42
CA LEU A 83 -9.63 22.71 -5.27
C LEU A 83 -9.13 21.82 -4.11
N ALA A 84 -9.83 21.81 -2.98
CA ALA A 84 -9.50 20.94 -1.86
C ALA A 84 -9.58 19.45 -2.25
N SER A 85 -10.59 19.08 -3.03
CA SER A 85 -10.76 17.72 -3.56
C SER A 85 -9.65 17.36 -4.55
N GLN A 86 -9.35 18.25 -5.50
CA GLN A 86 -8.27 18.05 -6.47
C GLN A 86 -6.91 17.89 -5.79
N ALA A 87 -6.58 18.75 -4.82
CA ALA A 87 -5.33 18.69 -4.08
C ALA A 87 -5.21 17.40 -3.25
N GLN A 88 -6.31 16.93 -2.64
CA GLN A 88 -6.34 15.63 -1.98
C GLN A 88 -6.12 14.47 -2.97
N GLY A 89 -6.78 14.52 -4.13
CA GLY A 89 -6.59 13.54 -5.20
C GLY A 89 -5.15 13.49 -5.69
N GLN A 90 -4.48 14.64 -5.84
CA GLN A 90 -3.08 14.73 -6.21
C GLN A 90 -2.17 14.15 -5.13
N ALA A 91 -2.36 14.51 -3.87
CA ALA A 91 -1.59 13.94 -2.75
C ALA A 91 -1.76 12.41 -2.68
N ALA A 92 -2.98 11.89 -2.88
CA ALA A 92 -3.25 10.47 -2.92
C ALA A 92 -2.65 9.77 -4.15
N ALA A 93 -2.60 10.42 -5.30
CA ALA A 93 -1.95 9.88 -6.50
C ALA A 93 -0.43 9.75 -6.30
N VAL A 94 0.21 10.79 -5.75
CA VAL A 94 1.65 10.80 -5.44
C VAL A 94 1.99 9.77 -4.36
N SER A 95 1.19 9.67 -3.30
CA SER A 95 1.40 8.64 -2.27
C SER A 95 1.26 7.22 -2.83
N ARG A 96 0.35 7.00 -3.79
CA ARG A 96 0.21 5.71 -4.48
C ARG A 96 1.39 5.40 -5.40
N SER A 97 2.02 6.40 -6.02
CA SER A 97 3.15 6.16 -6.93
C SER A 97 4.41 5.71 -6.22
N ILE A 98 4.57 6.01 -4.92
CA ILE A 98 5.71 5.55 -4.10
C ILE A 98 5.40 4.28 -3.29
N ARG A 99 4.22 3.67 -3.51
CA ARG A 99 3.72 2.55 -2.69
C ARG A 99 4.69 1.38 -2.67
N ASN A 100 5.32 1.08 -3.80
CA ASN A 100 6.19 -0.08 -3.95
C ASN A 100 7.50 0.11 -3.19
N GLU A 101 8.06 1.31 -3.23
CA GLU A 101 9.25 1.72 -2.50
C GLU A 101 9.01 1.68 -0.99
N VAL A 102 7.83 2.15 -0.53
CA VAL A 102 7.42 2.09 0.88
C VAL A 102 7.30 0.63 1.34
N LEU A 103 6.62 -0.23 0.57
CA LEU A 103 6.47 -1.65 0.91
C LEU A 103 7.82 -2.38 0.91
N ALA A 104 8.73 -2.06 -0.02
CA ALA A 104 10.10 -2.57 -0.01
C ALA A 104 10.88 -2.09 1.24
N GLY A 105 10.67 -0.85 1.68
CA GLY A 105 11.19 -0.35 2.94
C GLY A 105 10.65 -1.13 4.15
N PHE A 106 9.35 -1.41 4.18
CA PHE A 106 8.73 -2.23 5.23
C PHE A 106 9.24 -3.68 5.21
N HIS A 107 9.55 -4.23 4.04
CA HIS A 107 10.16 -5.55 3.94
C HIS A 107 11.51 -5.61 4.65
N ARG A 108 12.37 -4.60 4.47
CA ARG A 108 13.67 -4.53 5.17
C ARG A 108 13.50 -4.41 6.69
N GLU A 109 12.50 -3.67 7.15
CA GLU A 109 12.18 -3.61 8.59
C GLU A 109 11.65 -4.94 9.12
N LEU A 110 10.91 -5.71 8.31
CA LEU A 110 10.48 -7.06 8.66
C LEU A 110 11.69 -8.01 8.78
N GLU A 111 12.61 -7.99 7.82
CA GLU A 111 13.84 -8.80 7.86
C GLU A 111 14.62 -8.51 9.14
N ARG A 112 14.85 -7.23 9.45
CA ARG A 112 15.53 -6.81 10.68
C ARG A 112 14.81 -7.28 11.95
N LEU A 113 13.48 -7.18 11.99
CA LEU A 113 12.69 -7.64 13.12
C LEU A 113 12.81 -9.16 13.31
N LEU A 114 12.82 -9.92 12.21
CA LEU A 114 12.97 -11.38 12.24
C LEU A 114 14.38 -11.79 12.68
N ASP A 115 15.42 -11.05 12.29
CA ASP A 115 16.78 -11.25 12.79
C ASP A 115 16.85 -11.03 14.31
N ASP A 116 16.29 -9.91 14.80
CA ASP A 116 16.20 -9.63 16.25
C ASP A 116 15.41 -10.72 16.99
N ALA A 117 14.33 -11.23 16.39
CA ALA A 117 13.52 -12.30 16.96
C ALA A 117 14.26 -13.65 16.97
N ALA A 118 15.06 -13.95 15.94
CA ALA A 118 15.87 -15.15 15.87
C ALA A 118 16.92 -15.19 16.99
N GLU A 119 17.57 -14.05 17.28
CA GLU A 119 18.49 -13.93 18.41
C GLU A 119 17.79 -14.23 19.75
N VAL A 120 16.62 -13.63 19.99
CA VAL A 120 15.84 -13.85 21.22
C VAL A 120 15.34 -15.29 21.33
N VAL A 121 14.94 -15.91 20.21
CA VAL A 121 14.52 -17.32 20.19
C VAL A 121 15.69 -18.25 20.49
N ALA A 122 16.90 -17.94 20.00
CA ALA A 122 18.10 -18.68 20.35
C ALA A 122 18.42 -18.61 21.85
N GLU A 123 18.28 -17.44 22.48
CA GLU A 123 18.40 -17.26 23.93
C GLU A 123 17.35 -18.08 24.71
N LEU A 124 16.11 -18.11 24.20
CA LEU A 124 15.00 -18.86 24.80
C LEU A 124 15.17 -20.39 24.72
N GLY A 125 15.90 -20.92 23.74
CA GLY A 125 16.07 -22.36 23.53
C GLY A 125 14.71 -23.10 23.49
N ASP A 126 14.55 -24.17 24.25
CA ASP A 126 13.32 -24.98 24.23
C ASP A 126 12.13 -24.38 25.01
N VAL A 127 12.28 -23.20 25.62
CA VAL A 127 11.22 -22.55 26.40
C VAL A 127 10.06 -22.13 25.50
N SER A 128 8.88 -22.71 25.73
CA SER A 128 7.68 -22.54 24.90
C SER A 128 6.55 -21.77 25.59
N SER A 129 6.74 -21.36 26.85
CA SER A 129 5.76 -20.58 27.60
C SER A 129 6.40 -19.57 28.55
N ALA A 130 5.61 -18.57 28.96
CA ALA A 130 6.03 -17.59 29.96
C ALA A 130 6.39 -18.25 31.30
N GLN A 131 5.63 -19.27 31.70
CA GLN A 131 5.86 -20.01 32.94
C GLN A 131 7.18 -20.78 32.89
N GLU A 132 7.45 -21.47 31.77
CA GLU A 132 8.74 -22.13 31.54
C GLU A 132 9.91 -21.15 31.51
N ALA A 133 9.69 -19.96 30.93
CA ALA A 133 10.70 -18.91 30.90
C ALA A 133 11.05 -18.44 32.31
N ILE A 134 10.05 -18.21 33.16
CA ILE A 134 10.27 -17.83 34.56
C ILE A 134 10.98 -18.97 35.32
N ALA A 135 10.53 -20.21 35.14
CA ALA A 135 11.13 -21.36 35.81
C ALA A 135 12.59 -21.61 35.38
N SER A 136 12.96 -21.21 34.17
CA SER A 136 14.30 -21.39 33.59
C SER A 136 15.16 -20.12 33.64
N ASP A 137 14.75 -19.08 34.37
CA ASP A 137 15.42 -17.76 34.46
C ASP A 137 15.64 -17.07 33.09
N ARG A 138 14.72 -17.31 32.14
CA ARG A 138 14.67 -16.70 30.80
C ARG A 138 13.52 -15.71 30.63
N GLY A 139 12.92 -15.26 31.74
CA GLY A 139 11.82 -14.29 31.75
C GLY A 139 12.10 -13.00 30.94
N PRO A 140 13.29 -12.39 31.02
CA PRO A 140 13.63 -11.21 30.21
C PRO A 140 13.60 -11.45 28.70
N ALA A 141 14.15 -12.58 28.22
CA ALA A 141 14.11 -12.94 26.80
C ALA A 141 12.68 -13.18 26.32
N TRP A 142 11.84 -13.84 27.13
CA TRP A 142 10.43 -14.04 26.82
C TRP A 142 9.68 -12.70 26.71
N LYS A 143 9.94 -11.76 27.62
CA LYS A 143 9.39 -10.41 27.55
C LYS A 143 9.79 -9.70 26.25
N ARG A 144 11.06 -9.77 25.86
CA ARG A 144 11.55 -9.18 24.60
C ARG A 144 10.88 -9.80 23.37
N LEU A 145 10.63 -11.12 23.38
CA LEU A 145 9.87 -11.78 22.32
C LEU A 145 8.43 -11.25 22.21
N CYS A 146 7.76 -10.99 23.34
CA CYS A 146 6.43 -10.37 23.35
C CYS A 146 6.45 -8.96 22.76
N GLU A 147 7.44 -8.14 23.11
CA GLU A 147 7.60 -6.79 22.57
C GLU A 147 7.84 -6.82 21.04
N LEU A 148 8.67 -7.75 20.56
CA LEU A 148 8.88 -7.95 19.12
C LEU A 148 7.62 -8.45 18.41
N ALA A 149 6.75 -9.22 19.08
CA ALA A 149 5.48 -9.65 18.53
C ALA A 149 4.50 -8.47 18.35
N ASP A 150 4.49 -7.51 19.28
CA ASP A 150 3.72 -6.27 19.16
C ASP A 150 4.26 -5.38 18.02
N ASP A 151 5.59 -5.33 17.87
CA ASP A 151 6.24 -4.61 16.77
C ASP A 151 5.89 -5.26 15.41
N TYR A 152 5.89 -6.59 15.35
CA TYR A 152 5.49 -7.35 14.17
C TYR A 152 4.02 -7.07 13.79
N ALA A 153 3.10 -7.11 14.75
CA ALA A 153 1.71 -6.76 14.52
C ALA A 153 1.55 -5.31 14.01
N THR A 154 2.35 -4.38 14.54
CA THR A 154 2.38 -2.99 14.07
C THR A 154 2.84 -2.90 12.63
N LEU A 155 3.93 -3.58 12.26
CA LEU A 155 4.41 -3.64 10.89
C LEU A 155 3.33 -4.19 9.93
N ARG A 156 2.65 -5.27 10.31
CA ARG A 156 1.58 -5.87 9.49
C ARG A 156 0.39 -4.93 9.29
N ARG A 157 0.00 -4.14 10.30
CA ARG A 157 -1.03 -3.10 10.13
C ARG A 157 -0.60 -2.02 9.13
N PHE A 158 0.66 -1.56 9.21
CA PHE A 158 1.21 -0.58 8.27
C PHE A 158 1.26 -1.12 6.84
N GLN A 159 1.65 -2.38 6.67
CA GLN A 159 1.57 -3.07 5.38
C GLN A 159 0.13 -3.09 4.85
N LEU A 160 -0.82 -3.62 5.63
CA LEU A 160 -2.21 -3.78 5.18
C LEU A 160 -2.88 -2.46 4.80
N ALA A 161 -2.58 -1.36 5.50
CA ALA A 161 -3.11 -0.04 5.17
C ALA A 161 -2.68 0.46 3.77
N ARG A 162 -1.68 -0.18 3.14
CA ARG A 162 -1.08 0.21 1.85
C ARG A 162 -1.45 -0.75 0.73
N ILE A 163 -2.11 -1.86 1.04
CA ILE A 163 -2.57 -2.85 0.06
C ILE A 163 -4.06 -2.61 -0.20
N ASP A 164 -4.46 -2.69 -1.47
CA ASP A 164 -5.85 -2.50 -1.87
C ASP A 164 -6.72 -3.66 -1.35
N ASP A 165 -7.97 -3.38 -0.92
CA ASP A 165 -8.85 -4.38 -0.31
C ASP A 165 -9.15 -5.60 -1.19
N ASP A 166 -9.20 -5.42 -2.52
CA ASP A 166 -9.32 -6.52 -3.49
C ASP A 166 -8.12 -7.49 -3.37
N ILE A 167 -6.92 -6.94 -3.28
CA ILE A 167 -5.70 -7.72 -3.12
C ILE A 167 -5.73 -8.45 -1.78
N VAL A 168 -6.12 -7.77 -0.69
CA VAL A 168 -6.25 -8.40 0.64
C VAL A 168 -7.22 -9.57 0.60
N THR A 169 -8.38 -9.39 -0.03
CA THR A 169 -9.42 -10.42 -0.14
C THR A 169 -8.94 -11.62 -0.94
N ARG A 170 -8.28 -11.39 -2.08
CA ARG A 170 -7.75 -12.45 -2.96
C ARG A 170 -6.54 -13.19 -2.40
N SER A 171 -5.86 -12.60 -1.42
CA SER A 171 -4.69 -13.20 -0.77
C SER A 171 -5.05 -14.21 0.32
N LYS A 172 -6.31 -14.25 0.77
CA LYS A 172 -6.81 -15.08 1.88
C LYS A 172 -7.54 -16.34 1.39
N PRO A 173 -7.69 -17.38 2.22
CA PRO A 173 -8.55 -18.53 1.92
C PRO A 173 -10.01 -18.14 1.74
N THR A 174 -10.70 -18.85 0.85
CA THR A 174 -12.11 -18.59 0.52
C THR A 174 -13.07 -19.02 1.65
N ALA A 175 -12.70 -20.03 2.42
CA ALA A 175 -13.53 -20.60 3.49
C ALA A 175 -13.39 -19.90 4.85
N GLY A 176 -12.68 -18.76 4.90
CA GLY A 176 -12.19 -18.17 6.14
C GLY A 176 -10.94 -18.89 6.65
N GLY A 177 -10.23 -18.26 7.58
CA GLY A 177 -8.96 -18.74 8.13
C GLY A 177 -8.26 -17.64 8.90
N GLU A 178 -7.17 -17.96 9.58
CA GLU A 178 -6.36 -16.96 10.26
C GLU A 178 -5.72 -15.95 9.31
N GLU A 179 -5.43 -14.74 9.82
CA GLU A 179 -4.83 -13.65 9.03
C GLU A 179 -3.51 -14.05 8.36
N HIS A 180 -2.75 -14.95 8.99
CA HIS A 180 -1.45 -15.43 8.52
C HIS A 180 -1.54 -16.49 7.44
N ALA A 181 -2.73 -17.06 7.20
CA ALA A 181 -3.02 -17.89 6.04
C ALA A 181 -3.21 -16.99 4.81
N SER A 182 -2.19 -16.22 4.45
CA SER A 182 -2.31 -15.22 3.41
C SER A 182 -1.02 -15.08 2.62
N ASP A 183 -1.16 -14.97 1.29
CA ASP A 183 -0.04 -14.68 0.39
C ASP A 183 0.65 -13.34 0.72
N LEU A 184 0.00 -12.45 1.48
CA LEU A 184 0.60 -11.20 1.95
C LEU A 184 1.59 -11.39 3.10
N TYR A 185 1.56 -12.53 3.79
CA TYR A 185 2.33 -12.76 5.01
C TYR A 185 3.47 -13.74 4.79
N ILE A 186 3.21 -14.85 4.08
CA ILE A 186 4.16 -15.95 3.86
C ILE A 186 4.21 -16.24 2.35
N ARG A 187 5.41 -16.16 1.77
CA ARG A 187 5.62 -16.33 0.32
C ARG A 187 5.42 -17.79 -0.11
N ASN A 188 6.04 -18.72 0.61
CA ASN A 188 6.03 -20.15 0.29
C ASN A 188 4.90 -20.92 0.99
N LEU A 189 3.72 -20.30 1.13
CA LEU A 189 2.60 -20.86 1.88
C LEU A 189 2.12 -22.22 1.34
N ASP A 190 2.27 -22.46 0.02
CA ASP A 190 1.94 -23.76 -0.59
C ASP A 190 2.90 -24.87 -0.13
N ASP A 191 4.15 -24.54 0.21
CA ASP A 191 5.14 -25.51 0.66
C ASP A 191 4.96 -25.84 2.14
N VAL A 192 4.66 -24.81 2.95
CA VAL A 192 4.46 -24.93 4.40
C VAL A 192 3.09 -25.52 4.74
N TRP A 193 2.04 -25.16 4.00
CA TRP A 193 0.68 -25.62 4.23
C TRP A 193 -0.10 -25.76 2.92
N ARG A 194 0.10 -26.87 2.20
CA ARG A 194 -0.50 -27.12 0.87
C ARG A 194 -2.02 -26.87 0.75
N GLU A 195 -2.77 -27.10 1.81
CA GLU A 195 -4.24 -26.98 1.85
C GLU A 195 -4.72 -25.62 2.38
N TRP A 196 -3.83 -24.63 2.50
CA TRP A 196 -4.16 -23.34 3.13
C TRP A 196 -5.32 -22.62 2.46
N ARG A 197 -5.44 -22.68 1.12
CA ARG A 197 -6.51 -21.97 0.38
C ARG A 197 -7.91 -22.52 0.63
N THR A 198 -8.03 -23.78 1.03
CA THR A 198 -9.29 -24.42 1.41
C THR A 198 -9.51 -24.41 2.92
N GLY A 199 -8.63 -23.76 3.69
CA GLY A 199 -8.69 -23.74 5.15
C GLY A 199 -8.56 -25.12 5.78
N GLY A 200 -7.82 -26.05 5.15
CA GLY A 200 -7.67 -27.43 5.66
C GLY A 200 -8.91 -28.33 5.50
N ALA A 201 -9.90 -27.92 4.70
CA ALA A 201 -11.04 -28.76 4.38
C ALA A 201 -10.62 -29.97 3.53
N ARG A 202 -10.46 -31.14 4.15
CA ARG A 202 -10.27 -32.41 3.44
C ARG A 202 -11.50 -32.67 2.55
N ASN A 203 -11.27 -32.81 1.24
CA ASN A 203 -12.30 -33.08 0.22
C ASN A 203 -13.36 -31.98 0.03
N GLY A 204 -13.05 -30.72 0.39
CA GLY A 204 -13.99 -29.61 0.23
C GLY A 204 -15.18 -29.62 1.19
N VAL A 205 -15.15 -30.49 2.22
CA VAL A 205 -16.15 -30.51 3.28
C VAL A 205 -15.63 -29.65 4.44
N THR A 206 -16.17 -28.44 4.55
CA THR A 206 -15.92 -27.59 5.71
C THR A 206 -16.65 -28.16 6.92
N VAL A 207 -15.93 -28.63 7.93
CA VAL A 207 -16.52 -29.08 9.19
C VAL A 207 -16.90 -27.86 10.02
N THR A 208 -18.14 -27.40 9.88
CA THR A 208 -18.71 -26.38 10.76
C THR A 208 -19.18 -27.05 12.05
N ASN A 209 -18.47 -26.79 13.15
CA ASN A 209 -18.94 -27.20 14.47
C ASN A 209 -20.22 -26.42 14.80
N VAL A 210 -21.35 -27.11 14.93
CA VAL A 210 -22.65 -26.52 15.28
C VAL A 210 -22.64 -25.89 16.69
N ARG A 211 -21.72 -26.33 17.55
CA ARG A 211 -21.49 -25.79 18.89
C ARG A 211 -19.99 -25.82 19.21
N GLY A 212 -19.29 -24.71 18.96
CA GLY A 212 -17.89 -24.54 19.33
C GLY A 212 -17.13 -23.63 18.35
N PRO A 213 -15.91 -23.19 18.72
CA PRO A 213 -15.04 -22.50 17.77
C PRO A 213 -14.73 -23.42 16.58
N ALA A 214 -14.54 -22.80 15.41
CA ALA A 214 -14.11 -23.53 14.23
C ALA A 214 -12.76 -24.22 14.51
N PRO A 215 -12.56 -25.46 14.03
CA PRO A 215 -11.27 -26.13 14.17
C PRO A 215 -10.17 -25.33 13.46
N ARG A 216 -9.02 -25.17 14.14
CA ARG A 216 -7.79 -24.62 13.54
C ARG A 216 -7.03 -25.75 12.84
N TYR A 217 -6.64 -25.50 11.60
CA TYR A 217 -5.85 -26.44 10.79
C TYR A 217 -4.48 -25.87 10.43
N GLU A 218 -4.22 -24.62 10.84
CA GLU A 218 -2.98 -23.92 10.64
C GLU A 218 -1.82 -24.65 11.35
N PRO A 219 -0.66 -24.83 10.71
CA PRO A 219 0.50 -25.47 11.32
C PRO A 219 1.19 -24.58 12.37
N TRP A 220 0.85 -23.29 12.44
CA TRP A 220 1.45 -22.33 13.36
C TRP A 220 0.61 -22.11 14.64
N PRO A 221 1.27 -21.72 15.75
CA PRO A 221 0.59 -21.38 17.00
C PRO A 221 -0.32 -20.16 16.87
N ALA A 222 -1.40 -20.12 17.65
CA ALA A 222 -2.33 -18.97 17.68
C ALA A 222 -1.76 -17.74 18.43
N SER A 223 -0.88 -17.99 19.39
CA SER A 223 -0.27 -16.94 20.22
C SER A 223 0.77 -16.17 19.42
N GLN A 224 0.71 -14.83 19.42
CA GLN A 224 1.60 -13.98 18.61
C GLN A 224 3.11 -14.18 18.91
N PRO A 225 3.57 -14.24 20.17
CA PRO A 225 4.98 -14.56 20.47
C PRO A 225 5.41 -15.94 19.92
N LEU A 226 4.53 -16.93 20.00
CA LEU A 226 4.81 -18.27 19.50
C LEU A 226 4.75 -18.36 17.98
N LEU A 227 3.88 -17.58 17.34
CA LEU A 227 3.86 -17.40 15.91
C LEU A 227 5.17 -16.76 15.43
N LEU A 228 5.65 -15.70 16.08
CA LEU A 228 6.92 -15.07 15.73
C LEU A 228 8.09 -16.05 15.88
N ARG A 229 8.12 -16.83 16.97
CA ARG A 229 9.06 -17.95 17.13
C ARG A 229 8.95 -18.98 16.00
N TRP A 230 7.74 -19.34 15.60
CA TRP A 230 7.52 -20.27 14.49
C TRP A 230 8.03 -19.68 13.16
N LEU A 231 7.80 -18.39 12.89
CA LEU A 231 8.27 -17.73 11.67
C LEU A 231 9.80 -17.79 11.52
N VAL A 232 10.56 -17.68 12.63
CA VAL A 232 12.04 -17.70 12.58
C VAL A 232 12.64 -19.11 12.63
N THR A 233 11.90 -20.11 13.13
CA THR A 233 12.41 -21.50 13.25
C THR A 233 11.90 -22.46 12.17
N SER A 234 10.84 -22.08 11.47
CA SER A 234 10.22 -22.90 10.42
C SER A 234 10.81 -22.57 9.05
N PRO A 235 10.55 -23.38 8.01
CA PRO A 235 10.93 -23.04 6.63
C PRO A 235 10.02 -21.97 6.01
N ALA A 236 9.14 -21.31 6.78
CA ALA A 236 8.32 -20.24 6.25
C ALA A 236 9.19 -19.09 5.73
N GLU A 237 8.72 -18.42 4.69
CA GLU A 237 9.35 -17.23 4.11
C GLU A 237 8.45 -16.02 4.37
N PRO A 238 8.54 -15.38 5.55
CA PRO A 238 7.75 -14.19 5.82
C PRO A 238 8.23 -13.04 4.94
N TRP A 239 7.30 -12.27 4.39
CA TRP A 239 7.65 -11.20 3.45
C TRP A 239 6.64 -10.05 3.46
N VAL A 240 7.01 -8.92 2.84
CA VAL A 240 6.11 -7.79 2.56
C VAL A 240 6.09 -7.57 1.05
N PRO A 241 5.14 -8.15 0.31
CA PRO A 241 5.10 -8.03 -1.14
C PRO A 241 4.67 -6.65 -1.63
N THR A 242 5.24 -6.21 -2.75
CA THR A 242 4.57 -5.21 -3.60
C THR A 242 3.40 -5.86 -4.38
N PRO A 243 2.41 -5.08 -4.85
CA PRO A 243 1.35 -5.59 -5.70
C PRO A 243 1.85 -6.34 -6.94
N GLU A 244 2.92 -5.88 -7.58
CA GLU A 244 3.52 -6.54 -8.75
C GLU A 244 4.16 -7.86 -8.38
N GLN A 245 4.90 -7.91 -7.26
CA GLN A 245 5.49 -9.16 -6.76
C GLN A 245 4.39 -10.19 -6.43
N LEU A 246 3.29 -9.75 -5.84
CA LEU A 246 2.17 -10.62 -5.51
C LEU A 246 1.43 -11.13 -6.76
N GLN A 247 1.24 -10.27 -7.76
CA GLN A 247 0.68 -10.66 -9.06
C GLN A 247 1.57 -11.70 -9.74
N GLN A 248 2.89 -11.48 -9.75
CA GLN A 248 3.85 -12.44 -10.28
C GLN A 248 3.78 -13.76 -9.52
N HIS A 249 3.74 -13.72 -8.19
CA HIS A 249 3.61 -14.91 -7.34
C HIS A 249 2.36 -15.72 -7.66
N TRP A 250 1.22 -15.06 -7.85
CA TRP A 250 -0.02 -15.72 -8.27
C TRP A 250 0.06 -16.30 -9.69
N ALA A 251 0.69 -15.59 -10.62
CA ALA A 251 0.91 -16.09 -11.97
C ALA A 251 1.78 -17.35 -11.97
N ASP A 252 2.88 -17.35 -11.21
CA ASP A 252 3.79 -18.49 -11.07
C ASP A 252 3.07 -19.69 -10.44
N ARG A 253 2.24 -19.47 -9.42
CA ARG A 253 1.39 -20.52 -8.85
C ARG A 253 0.42 -21.09 -9.87
N GLN A 254 -0.26 -20.24 -10.65
CA GLN A 254 -1.21 -20.68 -11.67
C GLN A 254 -0.52 -21.50 -12.77
N GLN A 255 0.68 -21.09 -13.18
CA GLN A 255 1.50 -21.83 -14.15
C GLN A 255 1.94 -23.20 -13.62
N ARG A 256 2.33 -23.30 -12.34
CA ARG A 256 2.65 -24.59 -11.70
C ARG A 256 1.45 -25.53 -11.62
N ALA A 257 0.26 -24.99 -11.34
CA ALA A 257 -0.98 -25.78 -11.27
C ALA A 257 -1.47 -26.25 -12.66
N ASN A 258 -1.27 -25.43 -13.69
CA ASN A 258 -1.70 -25.70 -15.06
C ASN A 258 -0.51 -25.58 -16.03
N PRO A 259 0.42 -26.55 -16.05
CA PRO A 259 1.53 -26.51 -16.98
C PRO A 259 0.98 -26.55 -18.41
N GLN A 260 1.17 -25.45 -19.15
CA GLN A 260 0.83 -25.45 -20.58
C GLN A 260 1.65 -26.55 -21.25
N PRO A 261 1.03 -27.45 -22.04
CA PRO A 261 1.78 -28.45 -22.77
C PRO A 261 2.77 -27.69 -23.65
N THR A 262 4.07 -27.84 -23.36
CA THR A 262 5.13 -27.29 -24.18
C THR A 262 4.85 -27.80 -25.58
N THR A 263 4.36 -26.94 -26.46
CA THR A 263 4.26 -27.26 -27.87
C THR A 263 5.69 -27.46 -28.31
N LEU A 264 6.12 -28.73 -28.30
CA LEU A 264 7.27 -29.20 -29.04
C LEU A 264 6.99 -28.75 -30.46
N SER A 265 7.51 -27.56 -30.80
CA SER A 265 7.66 -27.19 -32.19
C SER A 265 8.45 -28.35 -32.76
N PRO A 266 7.89 -29.13 -33.72
CA PRO A 266 8.66 -30.19 -34.33
C PRO A 266 9.97 -29.56 -34.79
N PRO A 267 11.12 -30.24 -34.59
CA PRO A 267 12.39 -29.71 -35.02
C PRO A 267 12.20 -29.27 -36.45
N THR A 268 12.25 -27.96 -36.67
CA THR A 268 12.29 -27.44 -38.02
C THR A 268 13.60 -27.98 -38.52
N GLU A 269 13.54 -29.10 -39.26
CA GLU A 269 14.60 -29.57 -40.11
C GLU A 269 14.90 -28.39 -41.04
N ARG A 270 15.77 -27.51 -40.58
CA ARG A 270 16.54 -26.62 -41.44
C ARG A 270 17.36 -27.56 -42.30
N GLY A 271 16.77 -27.93 -43.43
CA GLY A 271 17.50 -28.23 -44.63
C GLY A 271 18.33 -27.01 -45.01
N ASP A 272 19.44 -26.83 -44.29
CA ASP A 272 20.61 -26.10 -44.74
C ASP A 272 21.22 -26.93 -45.88
N ARG A 273 20.63 -26.78 -47.07
CA ARG A 273 21.33 -27.02 -48.33
C ARG A 273 21.43 -25.70 -49.05
N LEU A 274 22.59 -25.07 -48.83
CA LEU A 274 23.40 -24.43 -49.87
C LEU A 274 22.69 -23.32 -50.65
N LYS A 275 23.05 -22.07 -50.34
CA LYS A 275 23.61 -21.09 -51.29
C LYS A 275 23.67 -19.69 -50.65
N ASN A 276 24.75 -19.44 -49.90
CA ASN A 276 25.30 -18.10 -49.76
C ASN A 276 26.78 -18.17 -50.18
N VAL A 277 27.00 -17.97 -51.48
CA VAL A 277 28.26 -17.43 -52.00
C VAL A 277 27.88 -16.24 -52.86
N THR A 278 28.61 -15.15 -52.69
CA THR A 278 28.60 -13.90 -53.47
C THR A 278 27.50 -12.88 -53.15
N HIS A 279 27.75 -12.01 -52.16
CA HIS A 279 28.03 -10.59 -52.42
C HIS A 279 28.42 -9.85 -51.13
N VAL A 280 29.71 -9.94 -50.82
CA VAL A 280 30.44 -8.87 -50.12
C VAL A 280 30.85 -7.89 -51.20
N PHE A 281 30.61 -6.59 -50.97
CA PHE A 281 31.14 -5.37 -51.60
C PHE A 281 30.03 -4.39 -51.97
N ALA A 282 29.68 -3.52 -51.01
CA ALA A 282 29.51 -2.07 -51.18
C ALA A 282 28.68 -1.51 -50.01
N ARG A 283 29.34 -0.91 -49.01
CA ARG A 283 28.86 0.29 -48.30
C ARG A 283 29.90 0.77 -47.29
N THR A 284 31.00 1.28 -47.81
CA THR A 284 31.83 2.29 -47.15
C THR A 284 31.54 3.59 -47.89
N ALA A 285 30.76 4.49 -47.28
CA ALA A 285 30.59 5.93 -47.59
C ALA A 285 29.13 6.38 -47.39
N LYS A 286 28.77 6.78 -46.16
CA LYS A 286 27.93 7.97 -45.88
C LYS A 286 27.84 8.21 -44.37
N THR A 287 28.97 8.62 -43.81
CA THR A 287 29.03 9.38 -42.56
C THR A 287 29.80 10.65 -42.92
N ILE A 288 29.34 11.81 -42.46
CA ILE A 288 29.70 13.19 -42.86
C ILE A 288 28.67 13.81 -43.83
N GLU A 289 27.48 14.19 -43.32
CA GLU A 289 26.73 15.40 -43.73
C GLU A 289 25.40 15.55 -42.92
N SER A 290 25.48 15.82 -41.61
CA SER A 290 24.32 16.38 -40.86
C SER A 290 24.74 17.17 -39.62
N ALA A 291 25.87 17.87 -39.72
CA ALA A 291 26.27 18.90 -38.76
C ALA A 291 26.36 20.25 -39.48
N LYS A 292 25.22 20.76 -39.97
CA LYS A 292 25.15 22.09 -40.62
C LYS A 292 23.82 22.86 -40.48
N ASN A 293 22.93 22.48 -39.55
CA ASN A 293 21.72 23.27 -39.27
C ASN A 293 21.63 23.69 -37.79
N ALA A 294 22.61 24.48 -37.34
CA ALA A 294 22.56 25.14 -36.04
C ALA A 294 23.27 26.50 -36.10
N THR A 295 22.90 27.38 -37.04
CA THR A 295 23.13 28.84 -36.96
C THR A 295 22.41 29.57 -38.10
N ALA A 296 21.20 30.10 -37.86
CA ALA A 296 20.66 31.32 -38.49
C ALA A 296 19.16 31.50 -38.17
N GLY A 297 18.83 32.65 -37.57
CA GLY A 297 17.47 33.15 -37.34
C GLY A 297 17.21 33.44 -35.86
N GLY A 298 17.41 34.63 -35.29
CA GLY A 298 17.63 35.95 -35.90
C GLY A 298 16.39 36.83 -35.74
N PHE A 299 16.48 37.75 -34.77
CA PHE A 299 15.68 38.97 -34.54
C PHE A 299 14.24 38.85 -34.02
#